data_AF-A0A2T7NMZ2-F1
#
_entry.id   AF-A0A2T7NMZ2-F1
#
_cell.length_a   1.000
_cell.length_b   1.000
_cell.length_c   1.000
_cell.angle_alpha   90.00
_cell.angle_beta   90.00
_cell.angle_gamma   90.00
#
_symmetry.space_group_name_H-M   'P 1'
#
loop_
_entity.id
_entity.type
_entity.pdbx_description
1 polymer ?
#
loop_
_entity_poly.entity_id
_entity_poly.type
_entity_poly.pdbx_seq_one_letter_code
_entity_poly.pdbx_strand_id
1 'polypeptide(L)'
;MQQFTLEDCKAALSDVLEAFKLPENATRLNEAHDNAGNDMLKSMQIVFPVLAQIQMEVIHKYGFMADGDGLVQFTKAVRVYETQDTEVASLNQELRGYLMPPVGISPPAAMGQNGAS
;
A
#
# COMPACT_ATOMS: atom_id res chain seq x y z
N MET A 1 -15.82 20.41 11.96
CA MET A 1 -15.03 19.34 11.33
C MET A 1 -15.63 19.10 9.96
N GLN A 2 -14.83 19.17 8.90
CA GLN A 2 -15.31 18.84 7.55
C GLN A 2 -15.60 17.34 7.51
N GLN A 3 -16.76 16.95 7.00
CA GLN A 3 -17.11 15.54 6.83
C GLN A 3 -16.32 14.99 5.65
N PHE A 4 -15.58 13.91 5.85
CA PHE A 4 -14.88 13.22 4.77
C PHE A 4 -15.91 12.60 3.82
N THR A 5 -15.83 12.96 2.53
CA THR A 5 -16.80 12.56 1.50
C THR A 5 -16.26 11.51 0.53
N LEU A 6 -17.11 11.02 -0.37
CA LEU A 6 -16.69 10.15 -1.46
C LEU A 6 -15.65 10.83 -2.38
N GLU A 7 -15.84 12.12 -2.68
CA GLU A 7 -14.89 12.90 -3.51
C GLU A 7 -13.55 13.07 -2.80
N ASP A 8 -13.57 13.34 -1.49
CA ASP A 8 -12.34 13.38 -0.67
C ASP A 8 -11.63 12.03 -0.68
N CYS A 9 -12.37 10.92 -0.64
CA CYS A 9 -11.80 9.57 -0.70
C CYS A 9 -11.10 9.28 -2.02
N LYS A 10 -11.71 9.67 -3.15
CA LYS A 10 -11.09 9.54 -4.48
C LYS A 10 -9.83 10.38 -4.57
N ALA A 11 -9.94 11.66 -4.21
CA ALA A 11 -8.82 12.59 -4.22
C ALA A 11 -7.67 12.08 -3.33
N ALA A 12 -7.97 11.63 -2.11
CA ALA A 12 -6.96 11.13 -1.19
C ALA A 12 -6.23 9.88 -1.72
N LEU A 13 -6.95 8.93 -2.30
CA LEU A 13 -6.32 7.74 -2.88
C LEU A 13 -5.44 8.09 -4.10
N SER A 14 -5.93 8.95 -4.98
CA SER A 14 -5.15 9.46 -6.12
C SER A 14 -3.88 10.17 -5.65
N ASP A 15 -4.02 11.08 -4.69
CA ASP A 15 -2.89 11.84 -4.16
C ASP A 15 -1.88 10.96 -3.42
N VAL A 16 -2.30 9.87 -2.76
CA VAL A 16 -1.39 8.87 -2.19
C VAL A 16 -0.58 8.18 -3.29
N LEU A 17 -1.25 7.74 -4.35
CA LEU A 17 -0.62 7.05 -5.48
C LEU A 17 0.33 7.98 -6.25
N GLU A 18 -0.02 9.26 -6.39
CA GLU A 18 0.87 10.27 -6.95
C GLU A 18 2.03 10.58 -6.02
N ALA A 19 1.81 10.63 -4.69
CA ALA A 19 2.87 10.87 -3.72
C ALA A 19 3.95 9.79 -3.78
N PHE A 20 3.60 8.52 -4.00
CA PHE A 20 4.60 7.45 -4.21
C PHE A 20 5.47 7.66 -5.45
N LYS A 21 4.96 8.38 -6.46
CA LYS A 21 5.64 8.64 -7.73
C LYS A 21 6.49 9.92 -7.69
N LEU A 22 6.35 10.74 -6.65
CA LEU A 22 7.19 11.94 -6.47
C LEU A 22 8.67 11.53 -6.36
N PRO A 23 9.61 12.27 -6.99
CA PRO A 23 11.02 11.86 -7.06
C PRO A 23 11.65 11.55 -5.69
N GLU A 24 11.35 12.36 -4.68
CA GLU A 24 11.86 12.17 -3.32
C GLU A 24 11.35 10.85 -2.70
N ASN A 25 10.04 10.59 -2.83
CA ASN A 25 9.40 9.40 -2.28
C ASN A 25 9.76 8.14 -3.06
N ALA A 26 9.84 8.23 -4.39
CA ALA A 26 10.27 7.14 -5.26
C ALA A 26 11.71 6.72 -4.95
N THR A 27 12.62 7.68 -4.72
CA THR A 27 13.98 7.38 -4.27
C THR A 27 13.98 6.66 -2.92
N ARG A 28 13.27 7.21 -1.91
CA ARG A 28 13.15 6.59 -0.58
C ARG A 28 12.59 5.17 -0.64
N LEU A 29 11.57 4.93 -1.47
CA LEU A 29 10.97 3.62 -1.67
C LEU A 29 11.92 2.66 -2.37
N ASN A 30 12.63 3.09 -3.42
CA ASN A 30 13.62 2.27 -4.10
C ASN A 30 14.78 1.89 -3.18
N GLU A 31 15.30 2.82 -2.37
CA GLU A 31 16.33 2.53 -1.37
C GLU A 31 15.82 1.53 -0.33
N ALA A 32 14.58 1.69 0.15
CA ALA A 32 13.97 0.74 1.07
C ALA A 32 13.82 -0.66 0.45
N HIS A 33 13.44 -0.74 -0.83
CA HIS A 33 13.34 -2.00 -1.58
C HIS A 33 14.70 -2.66 -1.79
N ASP A 34 15.74 -1.90 -2.13
CA ASP A 34 17.12 -2.42 -2.28
C ASP A 34 17.64 -2.99 -0.96
N ASN A 35 17.42 -2.28 0.15
CA ASN A 35 17.80 -2.73 1.49
C ASN A 35 17.02 -3.98 1.95
N ALA A 36 15.75 -4.09 1.58
CA ALA A 36 14.93 -5.26 1.90
C ALA A 36 15.29 -6.47 1.02
N GLY A 37 15.67 -6.26 -0.23
CA GLY A 37 15.89 -7.30 -1.21
C GLY A 37 14.64 -8.16 -1.40
N ASN A 38 14.81 -9.49 -1.45
CA ASN A 38 13.71 -10.44 -1.58
C ASN A 38 13.20 -10.99 -0.24
N ASP A 39 13.62 -10.39 0.87
CA ASP A 39 13.22 -10.79 2.22
C ASP A 39 11.89 -10.11 2.59
N MET A 40 10.84 -10.92 2.73
CA MET A 40 9.50 -10.42 3.03
C MET A 40 9.42 -9.77 4.41
N LEU A 41 10.15 -10.28 5.41
CA LEU A 41 10.16 -9.70 6.75
C LEU A 41 10.84 -8.33 6.73
N LYS A 42 11.98 -8.21 6.02
CA LYS A 42 12.62 -6.91 5.82
C LYS A 42 11.76 -5.95 5.00
N SER A 43 11.03 -6.43 4.00
CA SER A 43 10.09 -5.59 3.26
C SER A 43 9.02 -5.00 4.19
N MET A 44 8.49 -5.80 5.13
CA MET A 44 7.57 -5.31 6.16
C MET A 44 8.22 -4.39 7.19
N GLN A 45 9.51 -4.55 7.49
CA GLN A 45 10.22 -3.73 8.47
C GLN A 45 10.82 -2.43 7.90
N ILE A 46 11.06 -2.38 6.59
CA ILE A 46 11.80 -1.28 5.94
C ILE A 46 10.92 -0.56 4.92
N VAL A 47 10.28 -1.29 4.00
CA VAL A 47 9.47 -0.69 2.92
C VAL A 47 8.11 -0.22 3.46
N PHE A 48 7.43 -1.04 4.26
CA PHE A 48 6.11 -0.69 4.78
C PHE A 48 6.10 0.60 5.61
N PRO A 49 7.05 0.87 6.53
CA PRO A 49 7.11 2.14 7.22
C PRO A 49 7.23 3.35 6.28
N VAL A 50 7.99 3.24 5.19
CA VAL A 50 8.12 4.33 4.20
C VAL A 50 6.78 4.58 3.49
N LEU A 51 6.11 3.52 3.03
CA LEU A 51 4.77 3.62 2.43
C LEU A 51 3.74 4.20 3.40
N ALA A 52 3.79 3.80 4.67
CA ALA A 52 2.89 4.29 5.70
C ALA A 52 3.15 5.77 6.00
N GLN A 53 4.41 6.19 6.10
CA GLN A 53 4.77 7.61 6.31
C GLN A 53 4.24 8.49 5.19
N ILE A 54 4.47 8.12 3.92
CA ILE A 54 3.98 8.90 2.78
C ILE A 54 2.44 9.00 2.80
N GLN A 55 1.75 7.90 3.13
CA GLN A 55 0.30 7.93 3.30
C GLN A 55 -0.14 8.86 4.43
N MET A 56 0.50 8.83 5.61
CA MET A 56 0.19 9.72 6.74
C MET A 56 0.32 11.20 6.34
N GLU A 57 1.38 11.56 5.61
CA GLU A 57 1.61 12.93 5.13
C GLU A 57 0.49 13.40 4.19
N VAL A 58 0.02 12.51 3.31
CA VAL A 58 -1.06 12.81 2.37
C VAL A 58 -2.40 12.92 3.08
N ILE A 59 -2.79 11.94 3.91
CA ILE A 59 -4.13 11.91 4.52
C ILE A 59 -4.35 13.05 5.52
N HIS A 60 -3.27 13.65 6.04
CA HIS A 60 -3.35 14.79 6.94
C HIS A 60 -4.09 15.99 6.33
N LYS A 61 -3.95 16.22 5.01
CA LYS A 61 -4.66 17.31 4.32
C LYS A 61 -6.17 17.08 4.17
N TYR A 62 -6.63 15.84 4.38
CA TYR A 62 -8.04 15.45 4.37
C TYR A 62 -8.65 15.36 5.77
N GLY A 63 -7.92 15.82 6.80
CA GLY A 63 -8.41 15.89 8.17
C GLY A 63 -8.18 14.64 9.02
N PHE A 64 -7.41 13.67 8.53
CA PHE A 64 -6.92 12.57 9.37
C PHE A 64 -5.67 13.00 10.15
N MET A 65 -5.38 12.31 11.25
CA MET A 65 -4.11 12.53 11.95
C MET A 65 -2.95 11.90 11.17
N ALA A 66 -1.77 12.51 11.21
CA ALA A 66 -0.57 12.02 10.53
C ALA A 66 0.13 10.92 11.35
N ASP A 67 -0.62 9.89 11.75
CA ASP A 67 -0.14 8.78 12.57
C ASP A 67 -0.90 7.48 12.26
N GLY A 68 -0.58 6.42 13.00
CA GLY A 68 -1.14 5.09 12.79
C GLY A 68 -2.66 5.03 12.99
N ASP A 69 -3.23 5.81 13.90
CA ASP A 69 -4.68 5.84 14.09
C ASP A 69 -5.37 6.53 12.91
N GLY A 70 -4.80 7.63 12.42
CA GLY A 70 -5.27 8.31 11.20
C GLY A 70 -5.29 7.39 9.98
N LEU A 71 -4.24 6.59 9.78
CA LEU A 71 -4.19 5.54 8.74
C LEU A 71 -5.30 4.50 8.89
N VAL A 72 -5.55 4.04 10.12
CA VAL A 72 -6.62 3.06 10.40
C VAL A 72 -8.00 3.67 10.09
N GLN A 73 -8.23 4.92 10.47
CA GLN A 73 -9.48 5.63 10.17
C GLN A 73 -9.66 5.84 8.66
N PHE A 74 -8.61 6.28 7.95
CA PHE A 74 -8.63 6.42 6.50
C PHE A 74 -8.95 5.08 5.81
N THR A 75 -8.28 4.00 6.21
CA THR A 75 -8.52 2.66 5.67
C THR A 75 -9.98 2.21 5.87
N LYS A 76 -10.59 2.53 7.02
CA LYS A 76 -12.01 2.25 7.28
C LYS A 76 -12.92 3.05 6.35
N ALA A 77 -12.62 4.33 6.14
CA ALA A 77 -13.39 5.17 5.22
C ALA A 77 -13.30 4.66 3.77
N VAL A 78 -12.10 4.31 3.31
CA VAL A 78 -11.89 3.70 1.98
C VAL A 78 -12.72 2.42 1.83
N ARG A 79 -12.76 1.55 2.84
CA ARG A 79 -13.58 0.33 2.82
C ARG A 79 -15.07 0.58 2.70
N VAL A 80 -15.57 1.67 3.28
CA VAL A 80 -16.98 2.05 3.14
C VAL A 80 -17.26 2.49 1.72
N TYR A 81 -16.39 3.34 1.14
CA TYR A 81 -16.59 3.87 -0.21
C TYR A 81 -16.26 2.89 -1.35
N GLU A 82 -15.33 1.93 -1.15
CA GLU A 82 -14.98 0.93 -2.17
C GLU A 82 -16.18 0.04 -2.53
N THR A 83 -17.15 -0.13 -1.62
CA THR A 83 -18.38 -0.90 -1.88
C THR A 83 -19.45 -0.11 -2.63
N GLN A 84 -19.29 1.22 -2.71
CA GLN A 84 -20.28 2.14 -3.27
C GLN A 84 -19.84 2.72 -4.61
N ASP A 85 -18.53 2.76 -4.87
CA ASP A 85 -17.94 3.41 -6.04
C ASP A 85 -16.79 2.59 -6.64
N THR A 86 -16.88 2.32 -7.94
CA THR A 86 -15.92 1.47 -8.67
C THR A 86 -14.55 2.13 -8.85
N GLU A 87 -14.49 3.46 -8.88
CA GLU A 87 -13.23 4.19 -9.00
C GLU A 87 -12.44 4.10 -7.69
N VAL A 88 -13.11 4.28 -6.54
CA VAL A 88 -12.51 4.03 -5.22
C VAL A 88 -12.00 2.61 -5.12
N ALA A 89 -12.78 1.61 -5.58
CA ALA A 89 -12.35 0.23 -5.59
C ALA A 89 -11.08 0.02 -6.44
N SER A 90 -11.02 0.63 -7.63
CA SER A 90 -9.86 0.55 -8.52
C SER A 90 -8.61 1.22 -7.91
N LEU A 91 -8.75 2.42 -7.37
CA LEU A 91 -7.65 3.16 -6.74
C LEU A 91 -7.12 2.43 -5.50
N ASN A 92 -8.02 1.89 -4.67
CA ASN A 92 -7.65 1.08 -3.52
C ASN A 92 -6.96 -0.23 -3.92
N GLN A 93 -7.35 -0.85 -5.04
CA GLN A 93 -6.65 -2.02 -5.59
C GLN A 93 -5.23 -1.66 -6.03
N GLU A 94 -5.03 -0.52 -6.71
CA GLU A 94 -3.69 -0.03 -7.07
C GLU A 94 -2.85 0.21 -5.81
N LEU A 95 -3.40 0.89 -4.80
CA LEU A 95 -2.73 1.16 -3.52
C LEU A 95 -2.30 -0.14 -2.81
N ARG A 96 -3.17 -1.15 -2.77
CA ARG A 96 -2.83 -2.46 -2.21
C ARG A 96 -1.68 -3.15 -2.95
N GLY A 97 -1.51 -2.87 -4.25
CA GLY A 97 -0.37 -3.35 -5.03
C GLY A 97 0.99 -2.83 -4.55
N TYR A 98 1.04 -1.64 -3.93
CA TYR A 98 2.25 -1.12 -3.29
C TYR A 98 2.48 -1.75 -1.90
N LEU A 99 1.40 -2.03 -1.17
CA LEU A 99 1.49 -2.52 0.22
C LEU A 99 1.78 -4.02 0.31
N MET A 100 1.42 -4.79 -0.71
CA MET A 100 1.66 -6.22 -0.76
C MET A 100 2.98 -6.50 -1.48
N PRO A 101 3.94 -7.21 -0.87
CA PRO A 101 5.11 -7.68 -1.60
C PRO A 101 4.63 -8.61 -2.74
N PRO A 102 5.34 -8.64 -3.88
CA PRO A 102 5.02 -9.57 -4.94
C PRO A 102 5.03 -10.98 -4.34
N VAL A 103 3.86 -11.63 -4.31
CA VAL A 103 3.75 -13.00 -3.84
C VAL A 103 4.50 -13.87 -4.85
N GLY A 104 5.76 -14.19 -4.53
CA GLY A 104 6.48 -15.27 -5.17
C GLY A 104 5.73 -16.54 -4.86
N ILE A 105 4.81 -16.94 -5.74
CA ILE A 105 4.28 -18.29 -5.75
C ILE A 105 5.47 -19.16 -6.20
N SER A 106 6.32 -19.59 -5.26
CA SER A 106 7.20 -20.70 -5.53
C SER A 106 6.27 -21.91 -5.73
N PRO A 107 6.16 -22.50 -6.94
CA PRO A 107 5.46 -23.76 -7.06
C PRO A 107 6.12 -24.77 -6.13
N PRO A 108 5.36 -25.63 -5.43
CA PRO A 108 5.98 -26.72 -4.69
C PRO A 108 6.81 -27.52 -5.71
N ALA A 109 8.11 -27.66 -5.44
CA ALA A 109 8.98 -28.51 -6.23
C ALA A 109 8.29 -29.87 -6.36
N ALA A 110 7.85 -30.21 -7.58
CA ALA A 110 7.29 -31.52 -7.87
C ALA A 110 8.35 -32.54 -7.48
N MET A 111 8.13 -33.22 -6.36
CA MET A 111 8.98 -34.29 -5.87
C MET A 111 9.11 -35.33 -6.98
N GLY A 112 10.31 -35.39 -7.55
CA GLY A 112 10.65 -36.28 -8.64
C GLY A 112 10.28 -37.71 -8.31
N GLN A 113 9.64 -38.33 -9.30
CA GLN A 113 9.34 -39.75 -9.39
C GLN A 113 10.57 -40.57 -8.96
N ASN A 114 10.46 -41.30 -7.86
CA ASN A 114 11.37 -42.39 -7.53
C ASN A 114 11.00 -43.58 -8.42
N GLY A 115 11.60 -43.64 -9.61
CA GLY A 115 11.79 -44.88 -10.36
C GLY A 115 13.18 -45.41 -10.06
N ALA A 116 13.28 -46.43 -9.22
CA ALA A 116 14.50 -47.21 -9.04
C ALA A 116 14.14 -48.69 -9.05
N SER A 117 14.50 -49.31 -10.18
CA SER A 117 14.91 -50.71 -10.40
C SER A 117 13.93 -51.84 -10.08
#